data_AF-A0A2E8BAF7-F1
#
_entry.id   AF-A0A2E8BAF7-F1
#
_cell.length_a   1.000
_cell.length_b   1.000
_cell.length_c   1.000
_cell.angle_alpha   90.00
_cell.angle_beta   90.00
_cell.angle_gamma   90.00
#
_symmetry.space_group_name_H-M   'P 1'
#
loop_
_entity.id
_entity.type
_entity.pdbx_description
1 polymer ?
#
loop_
_entity_poly.entity_id
_entity_poly.type
_entity_poly.pdbx_seq_one_letter_code
_entity_poly.pdbx_strand_id
1 'polypeptide(L)'
;RGWEWKQPAVLMIAFIVLPVALNELVWWIESEFSLTLFDIWMSSVAVGSMGLVASAIATYTERGLWISASLWVAQILFIISGVLSPSLLLFILLILGMSTTSWVIGVVTLRRGWRIVGFLNLILAWVVASVLIYQGMTALAALALLLATATLLAIITYLTQSRDELLASQ
;
A
#
# COMPACT_ATOMS: atom_id res chain seq x y z
N ARG A 1 -7.39 36.51 9.69
CA ARG A 1 -7.10 35.39 8.76
C ARG A 1 -6.59 34.25 9.61
N GLY A 2 -7.47 33.30 9.94
CA GLY A 2 -7.17 32.21 10.86
C GLY A 2 -6.16 31.23 10.29
N TRP A 3 -5.44 30.55 11.17
CA TRP A 3 -4.46 29.52 10.85
C TRP A 3 -5.17 28.39 10.07
N GLU A 4 -5.00 28.32 8.74
CA GLU A 4 -5.47 27.19 7.94
C GLU A 4 -4.57 25.98 8.20
N TRP A 5 -4.85 25.27 9.29
CA TRP A 5 -4.10 24.09 9.70
C TRP A 5 -4.28 22.97 8.66
N LYS A 6 -3.27 22.78 7.80
CA LYS A 6 -3.18 21.67 6.84
C LYS A 6 -1.96 20.82 7.20
N GLN A 7 -2.06 20.03 8.26
CA GLN A 7 -1.01 19.07 8.65
C GLN A 7 -1.44 17.61 8.42
N PRO A 8 -1.37 17.10 7.17
CA PRO A 8 -1.63 15.70 6.88
C PRO A 8 -0.73 14.72 7.65
N ALA A 9 0.46 15.17 8.06
CA ALA A 9 1.40 14.35 8.81
C ALA A 9 0.85 13.91 10.18
N VAL A 10 0.11 14.76 10.89
CA VAL A 10 -0.48 14.42 12.19
C VAL A 10 -1.54 13.33 12.01
N LEU A 11 -2.41 13.49 11.00
CA LEU A 11 -3.40 12.47 10.67
C LEU A 11 -2.76 11.17 10.21
N MET A 12 -1.69 11.23 9.40
CA MET A 12 -0.92 10.07 8.97
C MET A 12 -0.44 9.25 10.18
N ILE A 13 0.17 9.90 11.17
CA ILE A 13 0.64 9.23 12.39
C ILE A 13 -0.53 8.61 13.14
N ALA A 14 -1.64 9.34 13.28
CA ALA A 14 -2.84 8.81 13.93
C ALA A 14 -3.36 7.52 13.25
N PHE A 15 -3.40 7.49 11.91
CA PHE A 15 -3.82 6.30 11.15
C PHE A 15 -2.81 5.14 11.24
N ILE A 16 -1.51 5.42 11.35
CA ILE A 16 -0.50 4.37 11.55
C ILE A 16 -0.64 3.71 12.92
N VAL A 17 -0.97 4.49 13.96
CA VAL A 17 -1.15 3.98 15.34
C VAL A 17 -2.54 3.35 15.54
N LEU A 18 -3.51 3.67 14.68
CA LEU A 18 -4.89 3.21 14.82
C LEU A 18 -5.03 1.68 14.95
N PRO A 19 -4.35 0.83 14.15
CA PRO A 19 -4.42 -0.63 14.34
C PRO A 19 -3.95 -1.11 15.71
N VAL A 20 -2.97 -0.43 16.32
CA VAL A 20 -2.49 -0.74 17.69
C VAL A 20 -3.57 -0.40 18.70
N ALA A 21 -4.14 0.81 18.62
CA ALA A 21 -5.22 1.22 19.51
C ALA A 21 -6.47 0.33 19.38
N LEU A 22 -6.79 -0.11 18.15
CA LEU A 22 -7.87 -1.05 17.91
C LEU A 22 -7.56 -2.44 18.47
N ASN A 23 -6.31 -2.90 18.41
CA ASN A 23 -5.94 -4.20 18.95
C ASN A 23 -6.11 -4.26 20.48
N GLU A 24 -5.75 -3.20 21.20
CA GLU A 24 -6.00 -3.09 22.65
C GLU A 24 -7.50 -3.10 23.00
N LEU A 25 -8.31 -2.40 22.18
CA LEU A 25 -9.76 -2.43 22.34
C LEU A 25 -10.34 -3.82 22.06
N VAL A 26 -9.86 -4.49 21.01
CA VAL A 26 -10.26 -5.86 20.67
C VAL A 26 -9.93 -6.81 21.83
N TRP A 27 -8.73 -6.71 22.40
CA TRP A 27 -8.33 -7.57 23.53
C TRP A 27 -9.31 -7.48 24.72
N TRP A 28 -9.74 -6.27 25.10
CA TRP A 28 -10.75 -6.08 26.15
C TRP A 28 -12.09 -6.74 25.80
N ILE A 29 -12.55 -6.56 24.56
CA ILE A 29 -13.83 -7.12 24.10
C ILE A 29 -13.78 -8.64 24.05
N GLU A 30 -12.71 -9.22 23.49
CA GLU A 30 -12.54 -10.66 23.39
C GLU A 30 -12.48 -11.31 24.78
N SER A 31 -11.79 -10.67 25.74
CA SER A 31 -11.72 -11.14 27.13
C SER A 31 -13.08 -11.13 27.82
N GLU A 32 -13.89 -10.07 27.65
CA GLU A 32 -15.18 -9.93 28.34
C GLU A 32 -16.25 -10.85 27.73
N PHE A 33 -16.29 -10.94 26.39
CA PHE A 33 -17.36 -11.63 25.67
C PHE A 33 -16.97 -13.04 25.19
N SER A 34 -15.72 -13.48 25.41
CA SER A 34 -15.20 -14.78 24.94
C SER A 34 -15.41 -15.00 23.43
N LEU A 35 -15.22 -13.93 22.64
CA LEU A 35 -15.32 -13.95 21.18
C LEU A 35 -13.93 -13.77 20.56
N THR A 36 -13.79 -14.14 19.28
CA THR A 36 -12.61 -13.84 18.46
C THR A 36 -13.02 -12.92 17.32
N LEU A 37 -12.41 -11.74 17.22
CA LEU A 37 -12.76 -10.70 16.26
C LEU A 37 -11.75 -10.65 15.11
N PHE A 38 -10.59 -10.04 15.34
CA PHE A 38 -9.55 -9.87 14.33
C PHE A 38 -8.21 -9.49 14.94
N ASP A 39 -7.13 -9.87 14.26
CA ASP A 39 -5.77 -9.52 14.67
C ASP A 39 -5.33 -8.16 14.13
N ILE A 40 -4.27 -7.62 14.73
CA ILE A 40 -3.63 -6.36 14.31
C ILE A 40 -3.24 -6.33 12.81
N TRP A 41 -2.87 -7.46 12.22
CA TRP A 41 -2.51 -7.50 10.80
C TRP A 41 -3.74 -7.23 9.90
N MET A 42 -4.94 -7.67 10.32
CA MET A 42 -6.19 -7.50 9.56
C MET A 42 -6.63 -6.04 9.56
N SER A 43 -6.60 -5.39 10.72
CA SER A 43 -6.93 -3.96 10.85
C SER A 43 -5.89 -3.09 10.13
N SER A 44 -4.62 -3.48 10.15
CA SER A 44 -3.56 -2.82 9.38
C SER A 44 -3.79 -2.92 7.86
N VAL A 45 -4.26 -4.07 7.35
CA VAL A 45 -4.64 -4.21 5.92
C VAL A 45 -5.80 -3.28 5.59
N ALA A 46 -6.83 -3.25 6.44
CA ALA A 46 -8.01 -2.41 6.21
C ALA A 46 -7.65 -0.92 6.17
N VAL A 47 -6.92 -0.43 7.17
CA VAL A 47 -6.51 0.99 7.25
C VAL A 47 -5.48 1.33 6.15
N GLY A 48 -4.54 0.44 5.85
CA GLY A 48 -3.60 0.62 4.74
C GLY A 48 -4.30 0.72 3.39
N SER A 49 -5.33 -0.12 3.16
CA SER A 49 -6.15 -0.08 1.94
C SER A 49 -6.96 1.22 1.83
N MET A 50 -7.50 1.72 2.95
CA MET A 50 -8.10 3.07 2.98
C MET A 50 -7.09 4.16 2.61
N GLY A 51 -5.81 4.00 3.01
CA GLY A 51 -4.72 4.86 2.58
C GLY A 51 -4.51 4.88 1.06
N LEU A 52 -4.59 3.73 0.38
CA LEU A 52 -4.53 3.69 -1.08
C LEU A 52 -5.71 4.44 -1.72
N VAL A 53 -6.93 4.22 -1.23
CA VAL A 53 -8.13 4.92 -1.73
C VAL A 53 -8.01 6.43 -1.51
N ALA A 54 -7.57 6.85 -0.31
CA ALA A 54 -7.33 8.25 0.02
C ALA A 54 -6.25 8.87 -0.90
N SER A 55 -5.23 8.11 -1.30
CA SER A 55 -4.19 8.59 -2.23
C SER A 55 -4.73 8.83 -3.63
N ALA A 56 -5.64 7.98 -4.11
CA ALA A 56 -6.31 8.16 -5.39
C ALA A 56 -7.21 9.42 -5.37
N ILE A 57 -7.99 9.59 -4.29
CA ILE A 57 -8.83 10.79 -4.10
C ILE A 57 -7.97 12.05 -3.98
N ALA A 58 -6.86 12.00 -3.25
CA ALA A 58 -5.94 13.12 -3.11
C ALA A 58 -5.26 13.48 -4.43
N THR A 59 -5.00 12.49 -5.29
CA THR A 59 -4.48 12.71 -6.65
C THR A 59 -5.51 13.40 -7.53
N TYR A 60 -6.76 12.93 -7.50
CA TYR A 60 -7.85 13.54 -8.27
C TYR A 60 -8.16 14.98 -7.82
N THR A 61 -8.05 15.27 -6.52
CA THR A 61 -8.29 16.60 -5.95
C THR A 61 -7.04 17.50 -5.92
N GLU A 62 -5.95 17.08 -6.56
CA GLU A 62 -4.67 17.80 -6.67
C GLU A 62 -4.04 18.20 -5.31
N ARG A 63 -4.34 17.43 -4.26
CA ARG A 63 -3.87 17.69 -2.89
C ARG A 63 -2.53 17.04 -2.63
N GLY A 64 -1.47 17.63 -3.19
CA GLY A 64 -0.12 17.05 -3.20
C GLY A 64 0.47 16.60 -1.85
N LEU A 65 0.14 17.28 -0.75
CA LEU A 65 0.58 16.88 0.60
C LEU A 65 -0.17 15.64 1.13
N TRP A 66 -1.46 15.54 0.79
CA TRP A 66 -2.31 14.42 1.21
C TRP A 66 -1.96 13.14 0.49
N ILE A 67 -1.56 13.21 -0.78
CA ILE A 67 -1.03 12.06 -1.54
C ILE A 67 0.10 11.38 -0.76
N SER A 68 1.07 12.17 -0.30
CA SER A 68 2.23 11.66 0.41
C SER A 68 1.84 11.02 1.74
N ALA A 69 1.01 11.72 2.54
CA ALA A 69 0.55 11.23 3.82
C ALA A 69 -0.19 9.89 3.66
N SER A 70 -1.14 9.79 2.75
CA SER A 70 -1.93 8.58 2.54
C SER A 70 -1.11 7.39 2.03
N LEU A 71 -0.12 7.64 1.17
CA LEU A 71 0.77 6.59 0.68
C LEU A 71 1.70 6.07 1.77
N TRP A 72 2.19 6.93 2.66
CA TRP A 72 2.98 6.50 3.82
C TRP A 72 2.17 5.71 4.83
N VAL A 73 0.90 6.07 5.08
CA VAL A 73 -0.01 5.23 5.88
C VAL A 73 -0.10 3.83 5.27
N ALA A 74 -0.40 3.73 3.99
CA ALA A 74 -0.53 2.44 3.30
C ALA A 74 0.77 1.63 3.35
N GLN A 75 1.91 2.25 3.01
CA GLN A 75 3.22 1.60 2.99
C GLN A 75 3.58 0.99 4.35
N ILE A 76 3.48 1.77 5.42
CA ILE A 76 3.89 1.32 6.75
C ILE A 76 2.96 0.22 7.24
N LEU A 77 1.64 0.41 7.07
CA LEU A 77 0.68 -0.58 7.52
C LEU A 77 0.74 -1.89 6.74
N PHE A 78 1.06 -1.87 5.44
CA PHE A 78 1.27 -3.10 4.68
C PHE A 78 2.56 -3.83 5.06
N ILE A 79 3.62 -3.10 5.44
CA ILE A 79 4.81 -3.74 6.02
C ILE A 79 4.45 -4.42 7.34
N ILE A 80 3.72 -3.73 8.23
CA ILE A 80 3.26 -4.30 9.51
C ILE A 80 2.37 -5.53 9.26
N SER A 81 1.35 -5.43 8.41
CA SER A 81 0.51 -6.57 8.03
C SER A 81 1.33 -7.71 7.46
N GLY A 82 2.30 -7.43 6.59
CA GLY A 82 3.12 -8.44 5.96
C GLY A 82 4.01 -9.22 6.92
N VAL A 83 4.58 -8.53 7.92
CA VAL A 83 5.44 -9.14 8.95
C VAL A 83 4.63 -9.93 9.99
N LEU A 84 3.44 -9.44 10.34
CA LEU A 84 2.59 -10.06 11.38
C LEU A 84 1.61 -11.11 10.84
N SER A 85 1.33 -11.09 9.53
CA SER A 85 0.45 -12.05 8.86
C SER A 85 1.10 -13.44 8.81
N PRO A 86 0.30 -14.52 8.97
CA PRO A 86 0.79 -15.88 8.75
C PRO A 86 1.03 -16.24 7.27
N SER A 87 0.65 -15.36 6.34
CA SER A 87 0.72 -15.59 4.89
C SER A 87 1.73 -14.67 4.21
N LEU A 88 2.82 -15.25 3.70
CA LEU A 88 3.78 -14.55 2.83
C LEU A 88 3.15 -14.10 1.51
N LEU A 89 2.21 -14.89 0.96
CA LEU A 89 1.50 -14.51 -0.26
C LEU A 89 0.73 -13.20 -0.05
N LEU A 90 0.06 -13.04 1.10
CA LEU A 90 -0.63 -11.80 1.42
C LEU A 90 0.35 -10.62 1.47
N PHE A 91 1.50 -10.78 2.11
CA PHE A 91 2.53 -9.74 2.16
C PHE A 91 2.96 -9.33 0.73
N ILE A 92 3.26 -10.30 -0.11
CA ILE A 92 3.67 -10.05 -1.51
C ILE A 92 2.59 -9.27 -2.26
N LEU A 93 1.32 -9.67 -2.16
CA LEU A 93 0.21 -9.00 -2.85
C LEU A 93 -0.03 -7.57 -2.36
N LEU A 94 0.08 -7.32 -1.06
CA LEU A 94 -0.06 -5.97 -0.50
C LEU A 94 1.05 -5.05 -1.00
N ILE A 95 2.30 -5.53 -1.03
CA ILE A 95 3.45 -4.75 -1.51
C ILE A 95 3.38 -4.54 -3.03
N LEU A 96 2.90 -5.51 -3.81
CA LEU A 96 2.64 -5.31 -5.25
C LEU A 96 1.52 -4.29 -5.49
N GLY A 97 0.46 -4.31 -4.68
CA GLY A 97 -0.60 -3.30 -4.72
C GLY A 97 -0.03 -1.90 -4.45
N MET A 98 0.75 -1.76 -3.37
CA MET A 98 1.44 -0.52 -3.03
C MET A 98 2.44 -0.06 -4.09
N SER A 99 3.19 -1.00 -4.68
CA SER A 99 4.10 -0.77 -5.80
C SER A 99 3.36 -0.15 -6.98
N THR A 100 2.23 -0.76 -7.37
CA THR A 100 1.38 -0.28 -8.46
C THR A 100 0.87 1.12 -8.16
N THR A 101 0.23 1.33 -7.00
CA THR A 101 -0.39 2.63 -6.67
C THR A 101 0.63 3.76 -6.59
N SER A 102 1.75 3.53 -5.90
CA SER A 102 2.82 4.55 -5.79
C SER A 102 3.43 4.88 -7.15
N TRP A 103 3.69 3.88 -8.00
CA TRP A 103 4.25 4.11 -9.32
C TRP A 103 3.28 4.85 -10.23
N VAL A 104 2.02 4.41 -10.31
CA VAL A 104 0.96 5.05 -11.10
C VAL A 104 0.81 6.52 -10.70
N ILE A 105 0.70 6.80 -9.40
CA ILE A 105 0.63 8.17 -8.89
C ILE A 105 1.90 8.96 -9.25
N GLY A 106 3.09 8.34 -9.15
CA GLY A 106 4.35 8.97 -9.55
C GLY A 106 4.43 9.31 -11.04
N VAL A 107 3.81 8.52 -11.92
CA VAL A 107 3.70 8.84 -13.36
C VAL A 107 2.73 9.98 -13.57
N VAL A 108 1.50 9.85 -13.07
CA VAL A 108 0.43 10.85 -13.23
C VAL A 108 0.82 12.22 -12.68
N THR A 109 1.44 12.26 -11.50
CA THR A 109 1.85 13.51 -10.83
C THR A 109 3.24 14.00 -11.20
N LEU A 110 3.95 13.33 -12.12
CA LEU A 110 5.33 13.63 -12.50
C LEU A 110 6.33 13.65 -11.32
N ARG A 111 6.05 12.87 -10.27
CA ARG A 111 6.89 12.78 -9.06
C ARG A 111 7.82 11.58 -9.12
N ARG A 112 9.09 11.83 -9.45
CA ARG A 112 10.13 10.78 -9.53
C ARG A 112 10.25 9.95 -8.24
N GLY A 113 10.12 10.57 -7.08
CA GLY A 113 10.24 9.89 -5.78
C GLY A 113 9.26 8.72 -5.63
N TRP A 114 8.00 8.90 -6.03
CA TRP A 114 6.99 7.83 -5.93
C TRP A 114 7.21 6.70 -6.94
N ARG A 115 7.78 7.00 -8.11
CA ARG A 115 8.20 5.96 -9.07
C ARG A 115 9.30 5.07 -8.49
N ILE A 116 10.26 5.68 -7.78
CA ILE A 116 11.34 4.95 -7.09
C ILE A 116 10.77 4.07 -5.97
N VAL A 117 9.86 4.60 -5.15
CA VAL A 117 9.19 3.81 -4.11
C VAL A 117 8.44 2.61 -4.71
N GLY A 118 7.73 2.82 -5.83
CA GLY A 118 7.07 1.74 -6.55
C GLY A 118 8.05 0.64 -7.00
N PHE A 119 9.17 1.03 -7.61
CA PHE A 119 10.22 0.10 -8.01
C PHE A 119 10.81 -0.68 -6.83
N LEU A 120 11.10 -0.01 -5.71
CA LEU A 120 11.63 -0.66 -4.50
C LEU A 120 10.63 -1.67 -3.91
N ASN A 121 9.34 -1.34 -3.91
CA ASN A 121 8.30 -2.27 -3.49
C ASN A 121 8.22 -3.50 -4.41
N LEU A 122 8.38 -3.33 -5.73
CA LEU A 122 8.42 -4.46 -6.65
C LEU A 122 9.59 -5.40 -6.33
N ILE A 123 10.78 -4.85 -6.08
CA ILE A 123 11.94 -5.65 -5.65
C ILE A 123 11.65 -6.38 -4.34
N LEU A 124 11.13 -5.67 -3.34
CA LEU A 124 10.81 -6.25 -2.04
C LEU A 124 9.82 -7.42 -2.17
N ALA A 125 8.76 -7.25 -2.98
CA ALA A 125 7.79 -8.30 -3.25
C ALA A 125 8.47 -9.56 -3.84
N TRP A 126 9.40 -9.39 -4.77
CA TRP A 126 10.14 -10.52 -5.37
C TRP A 126 11.17 -11.15 -4.43
N VAL A 127 11.76 -10.38 -3.52
CA VAL A 127 12.61 -10.93 -2.45
C VAL A 127 11.77 -11.82 -1.53
N VAL A 128 10.60 -11.35 -1.08
CA VAL A 128 9.69 -12.15 -0.24
C VAL A 128 9.13 -13.35 -1.02
N ALA A 129 8.81 -13.18 -2.31
CA ALA A 129 8.40 -14.28 -3.17
C ALA A 129 9.46 -15.36 -3.30
N SER A 130 10.74 -14.99 -3.34
CA SER A 130 11.85 -15.97 -3.37
C SER A 130 11.85 -16.85 -2.12
N VAL A 131 11.53 -16.28 -0.95
CA VAL A 131 11.34 -17.04 0.29
C VAL A 131 10.14 -17.97 0.19
N LEU A 132 9.01 -17.48 -0.34
CA LEU A 132 7.82 -18.31 -0.52
C LEU A 132 8.06 -19.47 -1.50
N ILE A 133 8.81 -19.25 -2.58
CA ILE A 133 9.24 -20.29 -3.53
C ILE A 133 10.06 -21.35 -2.80
N TYR A 134 11.05 -20.94 -2.01
CA TYR A 134 11.88 -21.85 -1.23
C TYR A 134 11.07 -22.69 -0.23
N GLN A 135 10.01 -22.12 0.35
CA GLN A 135 9.09 -22.82 1.26
C GLN A 135 8.11 -23.79 0.56
N GLY A 136 8.18 -23.95 -0.76
CA GLY A 136 7.29 -24.84 -1.50
C GLY A 136 6.01 -24.15 -1.96
N MET A 137 6.14 -22.99 -2.61
CA MET A 137 5.01 -22.24 -3.17
C MET A 137 4.09 -23.10 -4.05
N THR A 138 2.78 -22.99 -3.83
CA THR A 138 1.79 -23.70 -4.65
C THR A 138 1.67 -23.09 -6.05
N ALA A 139 1.21 -23.87 -7.03
CA ALA A 139 0.98 -23.38 -8.39
C ALA A 139 -0.02 -22.20 -8.44
N LEU A 140 -1.04 -22.21 -7.57
CA LEU A 140 -2.02 -21.11 -7.49
C LEU A 140 -1.40 -19.82 -6.96
N ALA A 141 -0.54 -19.92 -5.93
CA ALA A 141 0.20 -18.77 -5.42
C ALA A 141 1.19 -18.22 -6.47
N ALA A 142 1.85 -19.10 -7.23
CA ALA A 142 2.71 -18.74 -8.35
C ALA A 142 1.93 -17.96 -9.42
N LEU A 143 0.76 -18.46 -9.81
CA LEU A 143 -0.10 -17.80 -10.78
C LEU A 143 -0.54 -16.42 -10.30
N ALA A 144 -0.97 -16.29 -9.04
CA ALA A 144 -1.38 -15.01 -8.45
C ALA A 144 -0.23 -13.97 -8.46
N LEU A 145 0.97 -14.37 -8.05
CA LEU A 145 2.17 -13.53 -8.09
C LEU A 145 2.51 -13.07 -9.52
N LEU A 146 2.53 -14.00 -10.46
CA LEU A 146 2.88 -13.71 -11.85
C LEU A 146 1.85 -12.82 -12.52
N LEU A 147 0.56 -13.07 -12.32
CA LEU A 147 -0.51 -12.23 -12.83
C LEU A 147 -0.44 -10.82 -12.22
N ALA A 148 -0.28 -10.71 -10.90
CA ALA A 148 -0.14 -9.40 -10.25
C ALA A 148 1.07 -8.61 -10.78
N THR A 149 2.21 -9.27 -10.96
CA THR A 149 3.42 -8.65 -11.52
C THR A 149 3.22 -8.25 -12.98
N ALA A 150 2.65 -9.13 -13.80
CA ALA A 150 2.40 -8.85 -15.22
C ALA A 150 1.42 -7.69 -15.40
N THR A 151 0.33 -7.66 -14.63
CA THR A 151 -0.63 -6.56 -14.63
C THR A 151 0.02 -5.24 -14.20
N LEU A 152 0.82 -5.25 -13.13
CA LEU A 152 1.56 -4.08 -12.69
C LEU A 152 2.47 -3.55 -13.81
N LEU A 153 3.30 -4.42 -14.40
CA LEU A 153 4.25 -4.05 -15.45
C LEU A 153 3.53 -3.52 -16.70
N ALA A 154 2.43 -4.16 -17.10
CA ALA A 154 1.61 -3.70 -18.23
C ALA A 154 1.04 -2.30 -17.99
N ILE A 155 0.48 -2.05 -16.80
CA ILE A 155 -0.08 -0.74 -16.42
C ILE A 155 1.01 0.34 -16.46
N ILE A 156 2.16 0.13 -15.83
CA ILE A 156 3.21 1.16 -15.76
C ILE A 156 3.83 1.43 -17.13
N THR A 157 3.97 0.40 -17.97
CA THR A 157 4.56 0.54 -19.30
C THR A 157 3.64 1.39 -20.18
N TYR A 158 2.35 1.03 -20.22
CA TYR A 158 1.35 1.77 -20.96
C TYR A 158 1.27 3.23 -20.50
N LEU A 159 1.12 3.46 -19.19
CA LEU A 159 0.98 4.82 -18.65
C LEU A 159 2.21 5.69 -18.90
N THR A 160 3.41 5.11 -18.83
CA THR A 160 4.64 5.86 -19.08
C THR A 160 4.72 6.27 -20.56
N GLN A 161 4.50 5.33 -21.48
CA GLN A 161 4.51 5.61 -22.92
C GLN A 161 3.47 6.65 -23.31
N SER A 162 2.20 6.47 -22.89
CA SER A 162 1.15 7.43 -23.18
C SER A 162 1.43 8.81 -22.59
N ARG A 163 2.08 8.88 -21.42
CA ARG A 163 2.43 10.17 -20.82
C ARG A 163 3.56 10.87 -21.58
N ASP A 164 4.55 10.13 -22.04
CA ASP A 164 5.67 10.69 -22.80
C ASP A 164 5.22 11.19 -24.19
N GLU A 165 4.32 10.48 -24.87
CA GLU A 165 3.70 10.92 -26.13
C GLU A 165 2.91 12.22 -25.97
N LEU A 166 2.15 12.35 -24.87
CA LEU A 166 1.40 13.57 -24.57
C LEU A 166 2.31 14.76 -24.29
N LEU A 167 3.48 14.55 -23.69
CA LEU A 167 4.44 15.61 -23.43
C LEU A 167 5.23 16.00 -24.69
N ALA A 168 5.44 15.08 -25.62
CA ALA A 168 6.12 15.34 -26.89
C ALA A 168 5.26 16.06 -27.94
N SER A 169 3.93 16.03 -27.77
CA SER A 169 2.97 16.69 -28.65
C SER A 169 2.55 18.10 -28.20
N GLN A 170 3.09 18.56 -27.06
CA GLN A 170 2.92 19.93 -26.52
C GLN A 170 4.13 20.81 -26.90
#